data_AF-A0A7X6R2E6-F1
#
_entry.id   AF-A0A7X6R2E6-F1
#
_cell.length_a   1.000
_cell.length_b   1.000
_cell.length_c   1.000
_cell.angle_alpha   90.00
_cell.angle_beta   90.00
_cell.angle_gamma   90.00
#
_symmetry.space_group_name_H-M   'P 1'
#
loop_
_entity.id
_entity.type
_entity.pdbx_description
1 polymer ?
#
loop_
_entity_poly.entity_id
_entity_poly.type
_entity_poly.pdbx_seq_one_letter_code
_entity_poly.pdbx_strand_id
1 'polypeptide(L)'
;MTEPAIPTTAALEPIYVIANAITGDQFIIYAPGPHDERGMYTVAHVTGGTGGYVAPRIHLVHPDDIAAYATGAADLVRRSGRGHGASVWLDRTTGPLHERLTR
;
A
#
# COMPACT_ATOMS: atom_id res chain seq x y z
N MET A 1 31.44 -7.42 -23.32
CA MET A 1 30.44 -6.38 -22.97
C MET A 1 29.65 -6.92 -21.81
N THR A 2 29.83 -6.36 -20.62
CA THR A 2 29.10 -6.78 -19.43
C THR A 2 27.77 -6.05 -19.46
N GLU A 3 26.68 -6.79 -19.58
CA GLU A 3 25.32 -6.25 -19.45
C GLU A 3 25.23 -5.54 -18.09
N PRO A 4 24.78 -4.27 -18.02
CA PRO A 4 24.65 -3.59 -16.74
C PRO A 4 23.64 -4.37 -15.89
N ALA A 5 24.08 -4.83 -14.72
CA ALA A 5 23.22 -5.52 -13.76
C ALA A 5 22.06 -4.59 -13.40
N ILE A 6 20.86 -4.89 -13.90
CA ILE A 6 19.64 -4.21 -13.49
C ILE A 6 19.52 -4.44 -11.98
N PRO A 7 19.46 -3.39 -11.14
CA PRO A 7 19.40 -3.56 -9.70
C PRO A 7 18.16 -4.40 -9.37
N THR A 8 18.41 -5.64 -8.94
CA THR A 8 17.38 -6.67 -8.72
C THR A 8 16.44 -6.35 -7.55
N THR A 9 16.61 -5.23 -6.86
CA THR A 9 15.76 -4.87 -5.73
C THR A 9 15.77 -3.36 -5.48
N ALA A 10 15.27 -2.56 -6.43
CA ALA A 10 14.73 -1.26 -6.01
C ALA A 10 13.54 -1.57 -5.09
N ALA A 11 13.62 -1.15 -3.83
CA ALA A 11 12.47 -1.25 -2.92
C ALA A 11 11.28 -0.58 -3.59
N LEU A 12 10.14 -1.28 -3.67
CA LEU A 12 8.95 -0.72 -4.29
C LEU A 12 8.58 0.58 -3.56
N GLU A 13 8.27 1.62 -4.33
CA GLU A 13 7.96 2.92 -3.78
C GLU A 13 6.55 2.91 -3.20
N PRO A 14 6.33 3.24 -1.92
CA PRO A 14 4.99 3.36 -1.36
C PRO A 14 4.30 4.59 -1.98
N ILE A 15 3.10 4.39 -2.52
CA ILE A 15 2.30 5.45 -3.16
C ILE A 15 0.99 5.75 -2.43
N TYR A 16 0.59 4.88 -1.51
CA TYR A 16 -0.53 5.09 -0.60
C TYR A 16 -0.22 4.39 0.71
N VAL A 17 -0.46 5.08 1.83
CA VAL A 17 -0.33 4.51 3.17
C VAL A 17 -1.51 4.97 4.01
N ILE A 18 -2.16 4.03 4.70
CA ILE A 18 -3.01 4.36 5.85
C ILE A 18 -2.50 3.59 7.06
N ALA A 19 -2.33 4.31 8.17
CA ALA A 19 -1.83 3.74 9.42
C ALA A 19 -2.70 4.18 10.59
N ASN A 20 -2.99 3.25 11.51
CA ASN A 20 -3.61 3.53 12.79
C ASN A 20 -2.55 3.47 13.89
N ALA A 21 -2.17 4.61 14.44
CA ALA A 21 -1.11 4.70 15.44
C ALA A 21 -1.49 4.03 16.78
N ILE A 22 -2.79 3.85 17.05
CA ILE A 22 -3.29 3.27 18.29
C ILE A 22 -3.21 1.74 18.26
N THR A 23 -3.59 1.13 17.13
CA THR A 23 -3.59 -0.33 16.96
C THR A 23 -2.31 -0.86 16.32
N GLY A 24 -1.53 0.02 15.69
CA GLY A 24 -0.39 -0.35 14.86
C GLY A 24 -0.78 -0.98 13.52
N ASP A 25 -2.06 -0.92 13.13
CA ASP A 25 -2.50 -1.41 11.83
C ASP A 25 -1.99 -0.50 10.71
N GLN A 26 -1.51 -1.08 9.63
CA GLN A 26 -1.07 -0.35 8.45
C GLN A 26 -1.53 -1.04 7.17
N PHE A 27 -1.84 -0.24 6.18
CA PHE A 27 -2.08 -0.68 4.82
C PHE A 27 -1.26 0.18 3.87
N ILE A 28 -0.50 -0.46 2.98
CA ILE A 28 0.43 0.19 2.06
C ILE A 28 0.17 -0.32 0.65
N ILE A 29 0.08 0.59 -0.32
CA ILE A 29 0.13 0.29 -1.76
C ILE A 29 1.47 0.77 -2.27
N TYR A 30 2.14 -0.08 -3.03
CA TYR A 30 3.40 0.25 -3.69
C TYR A 30 3.20 0.47 -5.19
N ALA A 31 4.04 1.30 -5.79
CA ALA A 31 4.15 1.45 -7.23
C ALA A 31 4.46 0.10 -7.89
N PRO A 32 3.94 -0.17 -9.09
CA PRO A 32 4.31 -1.34 -9.87
C PRO A 32 5.83 -1.39 -10.07
N GLY A 33 6.40 -2.58 -9.96
CA GLY A 33 7.83 -2.75 -10.21
C GLY A 33 8.17 -2.51 -11.68
N PRO A 34 9.44 -2.19 -12.01
CA PRO A 34 9.87 -1.97 -13.38
C PRO A 34 9.73 -3.20 -14.30
N HIS A 35 9.48 -4.38 -13.73
CA HIS A 35 9.25 -5.65 -14.44
C HIS A 35 7.79 -6.12 -14.40
N ASP A 36 6.87 -5.32 -13.84
CA ASP A 36 5.45 -5.68 -13.80
C ASP A 36 4.73 -5.27 -15.09
N GLU A 37 4.84 -6.12 -16.10
CA GLU A 37 4.19 -5.94 -17.41
C GLU A 37 2.64 -5.97 -17.33
N ARG A 38 2.08 -6.49 -16.22
CA ARG A 38 0.63 -6.54 -15.99
C ARG A 38 0.12 -5.29 -15.27
N GLY A 39 1.02 -4.45 -14.76
CA GLY A 39 0.70 -3.24 -14.02
C GLY A 39 -0.02 -3.51 -12.70
N MET A 40 0.16 -4.68 -12.08
CA MET A 40 -0.47 -4.99 -10.81
C MET A 40 0.13 -4.14 -9.68
N TYR A 41 -0.70 -3.79 -8.71
CA TYR A 41 -0.22 -3.11 -7.51
C TYR A 41 0.13 -4.15 -6.45
N THR A 42 1.34 -4.06 -5.90
CA THR A 42 1.68 -4.79 -4.68
C THR A 42 1.09 -4.03 -3.49
N VAL A 43 0.36 -4.72 -2.63
CA VAL A 43 -0.22 -4.15 -1.43
C VAL A 43 0.18 -4.96 -0.20
N ALA A 44 0.41 -4.29 0.92
CA ALA A 44 0.75 -4.91 2.20
C ALA A 44 -0.26 -4.52 3.28
N HIS A 45 -0.73 -5.51 4.04
CA HIS A 45 -1.52 -5.33 5.26
C HIS A 45 -0.70 -5.76 6.46
N VAL A 46 -0.54 -4.87 7.42
CA VAL A 46 0.05 -5.12 8.73
C VAL A 46 -1.04 -4.93 9.76
N THR A 47 -1.30 -5.93 10.61
CA THR A 47 -2.36 -5.86 11.63
C THR A 47 -1.80 -6.15 13.02
N GLY A 48 -2.09 -5.29 14.00
CA GLY A 48 -1.79 -5.51 15.43
C GLY A 48 -0.33 -5.23 15.84
N GLY A 49 0.19 -4.03 15.53
CA GLY A 49 1.61 -3.69 15.64
C GLY A 49 2.12 -3.12 16.97
N THR A 50 1.30 -2.98 18.01
CA THR A 50 1.78 -2.46 19.30
C THR A 50 2.49 -3.53 20.13
N GLY A 51 3.71 -3.92 19.73
CA GLY A 51 4.67 -4.61 20.61
C GLY A 51 5.31 -5.92 20.15
N GLY A 52 5.28 -6.28 18.85
CA GLY A 52 5.91 -7.53 18.38
C GLY A 52 6.16 -7.61 16.87
N TYR A 53 6.86 -8.66 16.44
CA TYR A 53 7.04 -8.99 15.01
C TYR A 53 5.68 -9.34 14.39
N VAL A 54 5.21 -8.50 13.47
CA VAL A 54 4.00 -8.76 12.68
C VAL A 54 4.43 -9.16 11.27
N ALA A 55 3.95 -10.31 10.79
CA ALA A 55 4.15 -10.71 9.40
C ALA A 55 3.15 -9.96 8.51
N PRO A 56 3.61 -9.11 7.56
CA PRO A 56 2.71 -8.45 6.62
C PRO A 56 2.06 -9.46 5.69
N ARG A 57 0.76 -9.30 5.42
CA ARG A 57 0.07 -10.02 4.35
C ARG A 57 0.21 -9.23 3.06
N ILE A 58 0.83 -9.83 2.05
CA ILE A 58 1.12 -9.19 0.76
C ILE A 58 0.16 -9.74 -0.30
N HIS A 59 -0.44 -8.85 -1.10
CA HIS A 59 -1.32 -9.22 -2.21
C HIS A 59 -0.95 -8.46 -3.48
N LEU A 60 -1.34 -9.01 -4.63
CA LEU A 60 -1.31 -8.32 -5.92
C LEU A 60 -2.75 -7.94 -6.29
N VAL A 61 -2.97 -6.67 -6.64
CA VAL A 61 -4.30 -6.12 -6.91
C VAL A 61 -4.32 -5.50 -8.30
N HIS A 62 -5.37 -5.78 -9.06
CA HIS A 62 -5.53 -5.23 -10.41
C HIS A 62 -5.78 -3.72 -10.35
N PRO A 63 -5.24 -2.92 -11.30
CA PRO A 63 -5.46 -1.47 -11.34
C PRO A 63 -6.92 -1.02 -11.28
N ASP A 64 -7.83 -1.81 -11.83
CA ASP A 64 -9.26 -1.47 -11.85
C ASP A 64 -9.94 -1.70 -10.49
N ASP A 65 -9.39 -2.56 -9.65
CA ASP A 65 -9.92 -2.87 -8.33
C ASP A 65 -9.26 -2.04 -7.21
N ILE A 66 -8.15 -1.36 -7.50
CA ILE A 66 -7.28 -0.74 -6.49
C ILE A 66 -7.99 0.34 -5.66
N ALA A 67 -8.91 1.09 -6.27
CA ALA A 67 -9.71 2.10 -5.57
C ALA A 67 -10.61 1.46 -4.51
N ALA A 68 -11.45 0.51 -4.94
CA ALA A 68 -12.35 -0.21 -4.05
C ALA A 68 -11.59 -0.96 -2.95
N TYR A 69 -10.45 -1.55 -3.31
CA TYR A 69 -9.57 -2.22 -2.38
C TYR A 69 -9.01 -1.25 -1.32
N ALA A 70 -8.50 -0.08 -1.74
CA ALA A 70 -7.97 0.95 -0.85
C ALA A 70 -9.05 1.52 0.09
N THR A 71 -10.25 1.80 -0.43
CA THR A 71 -11.38 2.28 0.38
C THR A 71 -11.79 1.25 1.43
N GLY A 72 -11.92 -0.02 1.04
CA GLY A 72 -12.24 -1.11 1.98
C GLY A 72 -11.18 -1.29 3.06
N ALA A 73 -9.90 -1.18 2.69
CA ALA A 73 -8.79 -1.22 3.65
C ALA A 73 -8.78 -0.01 4.59
N ALA A 74 -9.05 1.19 4.07
CA ALA A 74 -9.14 2.40 4.88
C ALA A 74 -10.26 2.31 5.93
N ASP A 75 -11.42 1.78 5.55
CA ASP A 75 -12.54 1.56 6.47
C ASP A 75 -12.21 0.50 7.52
N LEU A 76 -11.46 -0.54 7.16
CA LEU A 76 -11.00 -1.55 8.13
C LEU A 76 -10.08 -0.92 9.19
N VAL A 77 -9.06 -0.17 8.76
CA VAL A 77 -8.05 0.48 9.63
C VAL A 77 -8.67 1.58 10.50
N ARG A 78 -9.71 2.26 10.02
CA ARG A 78 -10.48 3.24 10.81
C ARG A 78 -11.38 2.59 11.85
N ARG A 79 -12.01 1.46 11.49
CA ARG A 79 -12.92 0.72 12.41
C ARG A 79 -12.17 -0.01 13.52
N SER A 80 -10.94 -0.46 13.29
CA SER A 80 -10.16 -1.22 14.28
C SER A 80 -9.74 -0.40 15.51
N GLY A 81 -9.62 0.93 15.40
CA GLY A 81 -9.19 1.78 16.52
C GLY A 81 -10.00 3.06 16.63
N ARG A 82 -11.28 2.96 17.04
CA ARG A 82 -12.16 4.08 17.43
C ARG A 82 -12.05 5.32 16.51
N GLY A 83 -11.93 5.15 15.18
CA GLY A 83 -11.99 6.22 14.16
C GLY A 83 -10.88 7.29 14.17
N HIS A 84 -10.34 7.68 15.33
CA HIS A 84 -9.49 8.86 15.52
C HIS A 84 -7.99 8.61 15.38
N GLY A 85 -7.56 7.34 15.34
CA GLY A 85 -6.13 6.98 15.26
C GLY A 85 -5.58 6.83 13.85
N ALA A 86 -6.43 6.88 12.81
CA ALA A 86 -6.06 6.55 11.44
C ALA A 86 -5.69 7.79 10.61
N SER A 87 -4.50 7.76 10.01
CA SER A 87 -3.98 8.79 9.12
C SER A 87 -3.71 8.23 7.73
N VAL A 88 -4.17 8.94 6.69
CA VAL A 88 -3.96 8.57 5.27
C VAL A 88 -2.91 9.48 4.66
N TRP A 89 -1.99 8.89 3.92
CA TRP A 89 -0.93 9.56 3.18
C TRP A 89 -0.95 9.08 1.73
N LEU A 90 -1.01 10.04 0.80
CA LEU A 90 -0.91 9.83 -0.64
C LEU A 90 0.49 10.30 -1.06
N ASP A 91 1.53 9.49 -0.83
CA ASP A 91 2.89 9.87 -1.24
C ASP A 91 3.01 9.67 -2.76
N ARG A 92 3.40 10.72 -3.50
CA ARG A 92 3.74 10.68 -4.94
C ARG A 92 2.72 10.03 -5.91
N THR A 93 1.53 9.67 -5.46
CA THR A 93 0.41 9.28 -6.32
C THR A 93 0.06 10.41 -7.29
N THR A 94 0.13 10.12 -8.60
CA THR A 94 -0.18 11.09 -9.66
C THR A 94 -1.12 10.46 -10.70
N GLY A 95 -1.70 11.32 -11.55
CA GLY A 95 -2.51 10.89 -12.69
C GLY A 95 -3.79 10.11 -12.31
N PRO A 96 -4.23 9.15 -13.15
CA PRO A 96 -5.48 8.42 -12.96
C PRO A 96 -5.57 7.67 -11.63
N LEU A 97 -4.43 7.29 -11.04
CA LEU A 97 -4.40 6.62 -9.76
C LEU A 97 -4.71 7.57 -8.60
N HIS A 98 -4.22 8.81 -8.65
CA HIS A 98 -4.58 9.82 -7.66
C HIS A 98 -6.09 10.08 -7.65
N GLU A 99 -6.70 10.22 -8.83
CA GLU A 99 -8.15 10.38 -8.97
C GLU A 99 -8.93 9.17 -8.46
N ARG A 100 -8.42 7.96 -8.69
CA ARG A 100 -9.01 6.71 -8.21
C ARG A 100 -8.95 6.57 -6.69
N LEU A 101 -7.87 7.03 -6.04
CA LEU A 101 -7.66 6.87 -4.59
C LEU A 101 -8.17 8.04 -3.74
N THR A 102 -8.57 9.16 -4.35
CA THR A 102 -9.13 10.33 -3.65
C THR A 102 -10.65 10.42 -3.68
N ARG A 103 -11.32 9.61 -4.51
CA ARG A 103 -12.79 9.45 -4.51
C ARG A 103 -13.27 8.65 -3.32
#